data_AF-Q7N7M0-F1
#
_entry.id   AF-Q7N7M0-F1
#
_cell.length_a   1.000
_cell.length_b   1.000
_cell.length_c   1.000
_cell.angle_alpha   90.00
_cell.angle_beta   90.00
_cell.angle_gamma   90.00
#
_symmetry.space_group_name_H-M   'P 1'
#
loop_
_entity.id
_entity.type
_entity.pdbx_description
1 polymer ?
#
loop_
_entity_poly.entity_id
_entity_poly.type
_entity_poly.pdbx_seq_one_letter_code
_entity_poly.pdbx_strand_id
1 'polypeptide(L)'
;MHSSVPDTPDDGDISDVNILWSGMSDAIASLDFSCISDTVLCQLIESSKENTMGMCHGVTFLGDSMLSFASNNIHEFTPESLCQLGHSLEALSSLLPMLFTLHEKASGEYRRRTSKNEIK
;
A
#
# COMPACT_ATOMS: atom_id res chain seq x y z
N MET A 1 -28.96 29.08 30.96
CA MET A 1 -29.30 27.92 30.10
C MET A 1 -28.01 27.47 29.45
N HIS A 2 -27.47 26.34 29.90
CA HIS A 2 -26.16 25.83 29.48
C HIS A 2 -26.19 25.49 27.99
N SER A 3 -25.21 26.01 27.26
CA SER A 3 -24.89 25.69 25.88
C SER A 3 -24.21 24.32 25.86
N SER A 4 -24.79 23.38 25.13
CA SER A 4 -24.15 22.09 24.83
C SER A 4 -23.64 22.15 23.40
N VAL A 5 -22.32 22.27 23.26
CA VAL A 5 -21.59 22.03 22.01
C VAL A 5 -21.68 20.52 21.74
N PRO A 6 -21.99 20.05 20.51
CA PRO A 6 -21.91 18.63 20.21
C PRO A 6 -20.44 18.24 20.04
N ASP A 7 -20.07 17.14 20.69
CA ASP A 7 -18.76 16.49 20.62
C ASP A 7 -18.33 16.29 19.17
N THR A 8 -17.18 16.85 18.82
CA THR A 8 -16.45 16.53 17.60
C THR A 8 -16.02 15.06 17.66
N PRO A 9 -16.18 14.27 16.58
CA PRO A 9 -15.68 12.91 16.57
C PRO A 9 -14.16 12.95 16.71
N ASP A 10 -13.68 12.14 17.65
CA ASP A 10 -12.31 11.69 17.85
C ASP A 10 -11.50 11.72 16.55
N ASP A 11 -10.62 12.73 16.42
CA ASP A 11 -9.53 12.77 15.44
C ASP A 11 -8.62 11.57 15.77
N GLY A 12 -8.98 10.41 15.22
CA GLY A 12 -8.13 9.22 15.26
C GLY A 12 -6.74 9.61 14.80
N ASP A 13 -5.80 9.47 15.71
CA ASP A 13 -4.47 10.05 15.66
C ASP A 13 -3.75 9.74 14.34
N ILE A 14 -3.70 10.72 13.43
CA ILE A 14 -2.97 10.62 12.15
C ILE A 14 -1.47 10.31 12.41
N SER A 15 -0.97 10.56 13.62
CA SER A 15 0.39 10.19 14.00
C SER A 15 0.60 8.67 14.13
N ASP A 16 -0.40 7.91 14.57
CA ASP A 16 -0.31 6.44 14.69
C ASP A 16 -0.19 5.76 13.31
N VAL A 17 -0.89 6.28 12.30
CA VAL A 17 -0.83 5.77 10.92
C VAL A 17 0.55 6.01 10.28
N ASN A 18 1.15 7.18 10.52
CA ASN A 18 2.50 7.49 10.04
C ASN A 18 3.59 6.61 10.69
N ILE A 19 3.41 6.23 11.96
CA ILE A 19 4.33 5.33 12.68
C ILE A 19 4.22 3.89 12.14
N LEU A 20 2.99 3.42 11.84
CA LEU A 20 2.75 2.10 11.23
C LEU A 20 3.33 2.00 9.81
N TRP A 21 3.21 3.08 9.04
CA TRP A 21 3.73 3.21 7.67
C TRP A 21 5.24 3.02 7.59
N SER A 22 6.01 3.75 8.41
CA SER A 22 7.46 3.56 8.47
C SER A 22 7.81 2.15 8.94
N GLY A 23 7.07 1.60 9.91
CA GLY A 23 7.34 0.28 10.47
C GLY A 23 7.29 -0.87 9.47
N MET A 24 6.27 -0.90 8.60
CA MET A 24 6.14 -1.98 7.59
C MET A 24 7.16 -1.86 6.45
N SER A 25 7.39 -0.63 5.97
CA SER A 25 8.40 -0.40 4.93
C SER A 25 9.80 -0.76 5.44
N ASP A 26 10.13 -0.34 6.66
CA ASP A 26 11.41 -0.65 7.32
C ASP A 26 11.56 -2.16 7.57
N ALA A 27 10.49 -2.83 8.00
CA ALA A 27 10.50 -4.29 8.19
C ALA A 27 10.81 -5.02 6.88
N ILE A 28 10.17 -4.64 5.77
CA ILE A 28 10.45 -5.22 4.45
C ILE A 28 11.84 -4.85 3.96
N ALA A 29 12.30 -3.62 4.22
CA ALA A 29 13.65 -3.19 3.92
C ALA A 29 14.71 -4.01 4.69
N SER A 30 14.38 -4.50 5.88
CA SER A 30 15.26 -5.32 6.72
C SER A 30 15.34 -6.79 6.32
N LEU A 31 14.44 -7.28 5.46
CA LEU A 31 14.44 -8.69 5.03
C LEU A 31 15.75 -9.05 4.32
N ASP A 32 16.35 -10.15 4.74
CA ASP A 32 17.51 -10.74 4.09
C ASP A 32 17.08 -11.87 3.14
N PHE A 33 17.44 -11.72 1.88
CA PHE A 33 17.14 -12.68 0.82
C PHE A 33 18.33 -13.56 0.46
N SER A 34 19.44 -13.51 1.21
CA SER A 34 20.67 -14.27 0.92
C SER A 34 20.48 -15.80 0.98
N CYS A 35 19.55 -16.30 1.80
CA CYS A 35 19.36 -17.74 2.07
C CYS A 35 18.10 -18.36 1.43
N ILE A 36 17.25 -17.60 0.75
CA ILE A 36 16.08 -18.16 0.04
C ILE A 36 16.47 -18.75 -1.32
N SER A 37 15.73 -19.73 -1.82
CA SER A 37 16.02 -20.36 -3.12
C SER A 37 15.66 -19.46 -4.29
N ASP A 38 16.28 -19.68 -5.44
CA ASP A 38 15.99 -18.90 -6.66
C ASP A 38 14.54 -19.06 -7.11
N THR A 39 13.95 -20.25 -6.94
CA THR A 39 12.52 -20.49 -7.22
C THR A 39 11.62 -19.59 -6.37
N VAL A 40 11.87 -19.52 -5.06
CA VAL A 40 11.09 -18.66 -4.14
C VAL A 40 11.30 -17.20 -4.49
N LEU A 41 12.52 -16.81 -4.87
CA LEU A 41 12.84 -15.45 -5.27
C LEU A 41 12.10 -15.04 -6.56
N CYS A 42 12.05 -15.90 -7.57
CA CYS A 42 11.26 -15.65 -8.78
C CYS A 42 9.76 -15.52 -8.48
N GLN A 43 9.20 -16.42 -7.67
CA GLN A 43 7.81 -16.34 -7.25
C GLN A 43 7.50 -15.04 -6.50
N LEU A 44 8.41 -14.59 -5.64
CA LEU A 44 8.28 -13.34 -4.91
C LEU A 44 8.28 -12.13 -5.86
N ILE A 45 9.16 -12.12 -6.86
CA ILE A 45 9.23 -11.07 -7.89
C ILE A 45 7.93 -11.00 -8.70
N GLU A 46 7.43 -12.16 -9.15
CA GLU A 46 6.19 -12.27 -9.93
C GLU A 46 4.99 -11.84 -9.09
N SER A 47 4.83 -12.41 -7.90
CA SER A 47 3.72 -12.09 -7.01
C SER A 47 3.72 -10.63 -6.56
N SER A 48 4.87 -10.06 -6.22
CA SER A 48 4.95 -8.64 -5.84
C SER A 48 4.59 -7.72 -7.01
N LYS A 49 4.97 -8.07 -8.23
CA LYS A 49 4.61 -7.33 -9.45
C LYS A 49 3.12 -7.42 -9.74
N GLU A 50 2.54 -8.62 -9.71
CA GLU A 50 1.10 -8.84 -9.92
C GLU A 50 0.27 -8.09 -8.89
N ASN A 51 0.63 -8.18 -7.61
CA ASN A 51 -0.05 -7.47 -6.52
C ASN A 51 0.05 -5.95 -6.70
N THR A 52 1.22 -5.44 -7.10
CA THR A 52 1.41 -4.01 -7.38
C THR A 52 0.48 -3.55 -8.51
N MET A 53 0.43 -4.30 -9.62
CA MET A 53 -0.45 -3.97 -10.74
C MET A 53 -1.94 -4.01 -10.33
N GLY A 54 -2.33 -5.03 -9.56
CA GLY A 54 -3.70 -5.14 -9.04
C GLY A 54 -4.08 -3.97 -8.13
N MET A 55 -3.18 -3.56 -7.24
CA MET A 55 -3.38 -2.40 -6.36
C MET A 55 -3.46 -1.09 -7.15
N CYS A 56 -2.56 -0.85 -8.11
CA CYS A 56 -2.64 0.31 -8.99
C CYS A 56 -3.96 0.34 -9.77
N HIS A 57 -4.41 -0.81 -10.28
CA HIS A 57 -5.71 -0.90 -10.95
C HIS A 57 -6.87 -0.58 -10.01
N GLY A 58 -6.82 -1.06 -8.76
CA GLY A 58 -7.80 -0.72 -7.72
C GLY A 58 -7.85 0.77 -7.41
N VAL A 59 -6.69 1.43 -7.30
CA VAL A 59 -6.60 2.89 -7.12
C VAL A 59 -7.19 3.64 -8.32
N THR A 60 -6.88 3.21 -9.54
CA THR A 60 -7.47 3.79 -10.76
C THR A 60 -8.99 3.64 -10.77
N PHE A 61 -9.49 2.43 -10.49
CA PHE A 61 -10.93 2.18 -10.43
C PHE A 61 -11.64 3.06 -9.39
N LEU A 62 -11.00 3.28 -8.23
CA LEU A 62 -11.51 4.16 -7.20
C LEU A 62 -11.59 5.61 -7.69
N GLY A 63 -10.53 6.10 -8.36
CA GLY A 63 -10.50 7.43 -8.98
C GLY A 63 -11.58 7.59 -10.04
N ASP A 64 -11.75 6.60 -10.93
CA ASP A 64 -12.78 6.58 -11.97
C ASP A 64 -14.19 6.59 -11.35
N SER A 65 -14.38 5.88 -10.23
CA SER A 65 -15.64 5.87 -9.49
C SER A 65 -15.97 7.25 -8.92
N MET A 66 -15.00 7.93 -8.33
CA MET A 66 -15.18 9.30 -7.82
C MET A 66 -15.49 10.29 -8.94
N LEU A 67 -14.82 10.17 -10.09
CA LEU A 67 -15.11 11.00 -11.27
C LEU A 67 -16.51 10.72 -11.82
N SER A 68 -16.94 9.45 -11.83
CA SER A 68 -18.29 9.06 -12.21
C SER A 68 -19.33 9.64 -11.25
N PHE A 69 -19.10 9.61 -9.94
CA PHE A 69 -19.99 10.23 -8.94
C PHE A 69 -20.14 11.73 -9.17
N ALA A 70 -19.03 12.44 -9.40
CA ALA A 70 -19.06 13.87 -9.73
C ALA A 70 -19.85 14.13 -11.03
N SER A 71 -19.65 13.31 -12.06
CA SER A 71 -20.35 13.44 -13.34
C SER A 71 -21.86 13.17 -13.25
N ASN A 72 -22.28 12.35 -12.28
CA ASN A 72 -23.67 11.99 -12.04
C ASN A 72 -24.34 12.85 -10.95
N ASN A 73 -23.74 13.97 -10.55
CA ASN A 73 -24.26 14.87 -9.51
C ASN A 73 -24.48 14.19 -8.15
N ILE A 74 -23.67 13.18 -7.81
CA ILE A 74 -23.63 12.62 -6.47
C ILE A 74 -22.72 13.52 -5.63
N HIS A 75 -23.33 14.33 -4.77
CA HIS A 75 -22.63 15.33 -3.94
C HIS A 75 -22.59 14.95 -2.46
N GLU A 76 -23.43 14.01 -2.05
CA GLU A 76 -23.58 13.60 -0.65
C GLU A 76 -23.07 12.18 -0.45
N PHE A 77 -22.10 12.05 0.43
CA PHE A 77 -21.61 10.76 0.92
C PHE A 77 -22.01 10.62 2.39
N THR A 78 -22.32 9.40 2.82
CA THR A 78 -22.51 9.16 4.25
C THR A 78 -21.17 9.26 4.96
N PRO A 79 -21.15 9.61 6.26
CA PRO A 79 -19.91 9.61 7.04
C PRO A 79 -19.18 8.26 6.97
N GLU A 80 -19.94 7.16 6.97
CA GLU A 80 -19.39 5.81 6.88
C GLU A 80 -18.74 5.52 5.54
N SER A 81 -19.32 5.93 4.40
CA SER A 81 -18.68 5.71 3.10
C SER A 81 -17.41 6.53 2.93
N LEU A 82 -17.37 7.76 3.48
CA LEU A 82 -16.15 8.57 3.52
C LEU A 82 -15.07 7.96 4.43
N CYS A 83 -15.45 7.45 5.60
CA CYS A 83 -14.55 6.77 6.52
C CYS A 83 -13.91 5.53 5.86
N GLN A 84 -14.73 4.68 5.24
CA GLN A 84 -14.26 3.50 4.53
C GLN A 84 -13.35 3.85 3.34
N LEU A 85 -13.68 4.90 2.59
CA LEU A 85 -12.83 5.42 1.53
C LEU A 85 -11.48 5.89 2.06
N GLY A 86 -11.48 6.66 3.15
CA GLY A 86 -10.27 7.12 3.84
C GLY A 86 -9.37 5.97 4.26
N HIS A 87 -9.89 5.00 5.01
CA HIS A 87 -9.14 3.82 5.43
C HIS A 87 -8.61 3.00 4.24
N SER A 88 -9.39 2.91 3.15
CA SER A 88 -8.93 2.22 1.93
C SER A 88 -7.75 2.95 1.30
N LEU A 89 -7.79 4.28 1.22
CA LEU A 89 -6.71 5.10 0.69
C LEU A 89 -5.45 5.04 1.58
N GLU A 90 -5.60 5.03 2.90
CA GLU A 90 -4.50 4.86 3.85
C GLU A 90 -3.87 3.46 3.75
N ALA A 91 -4.68 2.41 3.62
CA ALA A 91 -4.16 1.07 3.41
C ALA A 91 -3.43 0.95 2.06
N LEU A 92 -3.97 1.54 0.99
CA LEU A 92 -3.35 1.53 -0.34
C LEU A 92 -2.05 2.34 -0.36
N SER A 93 -2.04 3.51 0.27
CA SER A 93 -0.81 4.29 0.43
C SER A 93 0.22 3.47 1.19
N SER A 94 -0.21 2.66 2.16
CA SER A 94 0.63 1.78 2.99
C SER A 94 1.20 0.55 2.27
N LEU A 95 0.41 -0.08 1.41
CA LEU A 95 0.77 -1.34 0.79
C LEU A 95 1.61 -1.16 -0.48
N LEU A 96 1.34 -0.11 -1.27
CA LEU A 96 1.97 0.06 -2.58
C LEU A 96 3.50 0.19 -2.49
N PRO A 97 4.08 1.14 -1.73
CA PRO A 97 5.53 1.27 -1.59
C PRO A 97 6.19 0.09 -0.89
N MET A 98 5.47 -0.60 -0.02
CA MET A 98 5.94 -1.86 0.56
C MET A 98 6.12 -2.94 -0.54
N LEU A 99 5.14 -3.11 -1.42
CA LEU A 99 5.21 -4.05 -2.55
C LEU A 99 6.32 -3.66 -3.55
N PHE A 100 6.51 -2.37 -3.83
CA PHE A 100 7.63 -1.90 -4.65
C PHE A 100 8.98 -2.22 -4.02
N THR A 101 9.14 -1.94 -2.72
CA THR A 101 10.39 -2.23 -1.99
C THR A 101 10.70 -3.72 -1.99
N LEU A 102 9.68 -4.55 -1.78
CA LEU A 102 9.80 -6.02 -1.83
C LEU A 102 10.24 -6.50 -3.22
N HIS A 103 9.61 -5.98 -4.29
CA HIS A 103 9.94 -6.31 -5.67
C HIS A 103 11.39 -5.94 -6.01
N GLU A 104 11.81 -4.71 -5.67
CA GLU A 104 13.16 -4.22 -5.95
C GLU A 104 14.22 -5.02 -5.21
N LYS A 105 14.01 -5.32 -3.93
CA LYS A 105 14.95 -6.14 -3.16
C LYS A 105 15.06 -7.55 -3.72
N ALA A 106 13.93 -8.19 -4.03
CA ALA A 106 13.92 -9.53 -4.57
C ALA A 106 14.62 -9.60 -5.95
N SER A 107 14.31 -8.64 -6.83
CA SER A 107 14.91 -8.51 -8.16
C SER A 107 16.40 -8.21 -8.09
N GLY A 108 16.82 -7.35 -7.16
CA GLY A 108 18.21 -7.01 -6.90
C GLY A 108 19.02 -8.23 -6.44
N GLU A 109 18.49 -9.01 -5.51
CA GLU A 109 19.13 -10.24 -5.06
C GLU A 109 19.24 -11.28 -6.17
N TYR A 110 18.18 -11.45 -6.97
CA TYR A 110 18.20 -12.40 -8.09
C TYR A 110 19.28 -12.03 -9.11
N ARG A 111 19.33 -10.75 -9.50
CA ARG A 111 20.37 -10.20 -10.40
C ARG A 111 21.78 -10.40 -9.82
N ARG A 112 21.95 -10.19 -8.52
CA ARG A 112 23.24 -10.38 -7.83
C ARG A 112 23.71 -11.83 -7.91
N ARG A 113 22.80 -12.81 -7.89
CA ARG A 113 23.11 -14.24 -7.98
C ARG A 113 23.43 -14.68 -9.40
N THR A 114 22.64 -14.24 -10.38
CA THR A 114 22.88 -14.58 -11.79
C THR A 114 24.25 -14.07 -12.24
N SER A 115 24.62 -12.83 -11.91
CA SER A 115 25.96 -12.29 -12.23
C SER A 115 27.11 -13.03 -11.54
N LYS A 116 26.90 -13.62 -10.35
CA LYS A 116 27.94 -14.43 -9.68
C LYS A 116 28.12 -15.81 -10.32
N ASN A 117 27.05 -16.37 -10.88
CA ASN A 117 27.09 -17.67 -11.55
C ASN A 117 27.74 -17.61 -12.94
N GLU A 118 27.72 -16.45 -13.60
CA GLU A 118 28.36 -16.23 -14.90
C GLU A 118 29.89 -16.03 -14.84
N ILE A 119 30.44 -15.76 -13.66
CA ILE A 119 31.88 -15.49 -13.43
C ILE A 119 32.63 -16.76 -12.99
N LYS A 120 31.92 -17.88 -12.80
CA LYS A 120 32.45 -19.13 -12.25
C LYS A 120 32.51 -20.24 -13.29
#